data_AF-A0A834HC88-F1
#
_entry.id   AF-A0A834HC88-F1
#
_cell.length_a   1.000
_cell.length_b   1.000
_cell.length_c   1.000
_cell.angle_alpha   90.00
_cell.angle_beta   90.00
_cell.angle_gamma   90.00
#
_symmetry.space_group_name_H-M   'P 1'
#
loop_
_entity.id
_entity.type
_entity.pdbx_description
1 polymer ?
#
loop_
_entity_poly.entity_id
_entity_poly.type
_entity_poly.pdbx_seq_one_letter_code
_entity_poly.pdbx_strand_id
1 'polypeptide(L)'
;MFQIILLLWLTTTESVAKSSLAKPGCQERCGNIDIPYPFGIGPSCSIADGFAVTCNDSFNPPKPFINSINLEVLHNSLNGNVQVNNPVITSNCSGRADGQDVNLLVTPF
;
A
#
# COMPACT_ATOMS: atom_id res chain seq x y z
N MET A 1 -9.70 35.23 43.85
CA MET A 1 -10.27 33.94 43.39
C MET A 1 -10.39 33.91 41.86
N PHE A 2 -9.35 34.28 41.09
CA PHE A 2 -9.40 34.32 39.61
C PHE A 2 -8.08 33.92 38.91
N GLN A 3 -7.01 33.60 39.63
CA GLN A 3 -5.73 33.22 39.00
C GLN A 3 -5.54 31.71 38.80
N ILE A 4 -6.39 30.85 39.41
CA ILE A 4 -6.24 29.39 39.33
C ILE A 4 -6.76 28.84 37.98
N ILE A 5 -7.68 29.55 37.31
CA ILE A 5 -8.27 29.12 36.02
C ILE A 5 -7.25 29.25 34.87
N LEU A 6 -6.27 30.16 34.98
CA LEU A 6 -5.29 30.43 33.92
C LEU A 6 -4.19 29.35 33.81
N LEU A 7 -4.03 28.50 34.84
CA LEU A 7 -3.02 27.44 34.88
C LEU A 7 -3.50 26.11 34.27
N LEU A 8 -4.79 25.97 33.98
CA LEU A 8 -5.38 24.73 33.44
C LEU A 8 -5.35 24.61 31.92
N TRP A 9 -4.73 25.55 31.19
CA TRP A 9 -4.70 25.55 29.72
C TRP A 9 -3.34 25.21 29.12
N LEU A 10 -2.41 24.69 29.92
CA LEU A 10 -1.21 24.03 29.40
C LEU A 10 -1.54 22.57 29.07
N THR A 11 -2.44 22.33 28.12
CA THR A 11 -2.54 21.00 27.51
C THR A 11 -1.38 20.86 26.55
N THR A 12 -0.33 20.16 26.99
CA THR A 12 0.74 19.70 26.10
C THR A 12 0.10 18.87 25.01
N THR A 13 0.09 19.38 23.78
CA THR A 13 -0.27 18.59 22.61
C THR A 13 0.82 17.55 22.42
N GLU A 14 0.60 16.35 22.95
CA GLU A 14 1.47 15.22 22.67
C GLU A 14 1.31 14.88 21.18
N SER A 15 2.31 15.25 20.37
CA SER A 15 2.39 14.71 19.02
C SER A 15 2.74 13.24 19.15
N VAL A 16 1.74 12.36 19.04
CA VAL A 16 2.03 10.95 18.79
C VAL A 16 2.76 10.90 17.45
N ALA A 17 4.07 10.69 17.49
CA ALA A 17 4.85 10.43 16.30
C ALA A 17 4.32 9.12 15.70
N LYS A 18 3.55 9.21 14.61
CA LYS A 18 3.19 8.04 13.83
C LYS A 18 4.49 7.44 13.29
N SER A 19 4.81 6.23 13.75
CA SER A 19 5.86 5.43 13.15
C SER A 19 5.49 5.14 11.70
N SER A 20 6.34 5.55 10.76
CA SER A 20 6.11 5.23 9.36
C SER A 20 6.19 3.72 9.15
N LEU A 21 5.28 3.21 8.33
CA LEU A 21 5.25 1.79 7.95
C LEU A 21 6.22 1.49 6.79
N ALA A 22 6.58 2.52 6.02
CA ALA A 22 7.50 2.41 4.91
C ALA A 22 8.96 2.45 5.37
N LYS A 23 9.85 1.97 4.50
CA LYS A 23 11.30 2.14 4.71
C LYS A 23 11.64 3.65 4.80
N PRO A 24 12.46 4.10 5.76
CA PRO A 24 12.80 5.51 5.90
C PRO A 24 13.31 6.12 4.59
N GLY A 25 12.75 7.28 4.21
CA GLY A 25 13.06 7.98 2.97
C GLY A 25 12.28 7.50 1.74
N CYS A 26 11.37 6.53 1.89
CA CYS A 26 10.52 6.04 0.82
C CYS A 26 9.10 6.62 0.89
N GLN A 27 8.42 6.66 -0.25
CA GLN A 27 7.03 7.08 -0.31
C GLN A 27 6.14 6.07 0.42
N GLU A 28 5.41 6.57 1.43
CA GLU A 28 4.59 5.74 2.32
C GLU A 28 3.21 5.42 1.74
N ARG A 29 2.65 6.29 0.90
CA ARG A 29 1.27 6.15 0.42
C ARG A 29 1.17 6.26 -1.09
N CYS A 30 0.24 5.53 -1.68
CA CYS A 30 -0.24 5.74 -3.04
C CYS A 30 -1.76 5.93 -3.00
N GLY A 31 -2.21 7.14 -3.32
CA GLY A 31 -3.58 7.55 -3.05
C GLY A 31 -3.94 7.36 -1.58
N ASN A 32 -4.93 6.52 -1.32
CA ASN A 32 -5.42 6.24 0.04
C ASN A 32 -4.81 4.98 0.67
N ILE A 33 -3.88 4.30 0.00
CA ILE A 33 -3.31 3.03 0.47
C ILE A 33 -1.92 3.26 1.06
N ASP A 34 -1.68 2.72 2.25
CA ASP A 34 -0.36 2.66 2.88
C ASP A 34 0.47 1.51 2.28
N ILE A 35 1.76 1.75 2.03
CA ILE A 35 2.70 0.80 1.45
C ILE A 35 3.78 0.47 2.49
N PRO A 36 3.60 -0.58 3.30
CA PRO A 36 4.52 -0.95 4.36
C PRO A 36 5.72 -1.72 3.79
N TYR A 37 6.89 -1.57 4.42
CA TYR A 37 7.98 -2.51 4.19
C TYR A 37 7.52 -3.94 4.54
N PRO A 38 7.78 -4.97 3.71
CA PRO A 38 8.81 -5.09 2.67
C PRO A 38 8.46 -4.55 1.27
N PHE A 39 7.25 -4.04 1.08
CA PHE A 39 6.82 -3.41 -0.16
C PHE A 39 7.33 -1.96 -0.21
N GLY A 40 7.46 -1.40 -1.41
CA GLY A 40 7.92 -0.02 -1.52
C GLY A 40 7.78 0.58 -2.91
N ILE A 41 7.60 1.89 -2.93
CA ILE A 41 7.54 2.71 -4.14
C ILE A 41 8.89 3.37 -4.34
N GLY A 42 9.46 3.19 -5.53
CA GLY A 42 10.74 3.79 -5.92
C GLY A 42 11.96 2.89 -5.68
N PRO A 43 13.14 3.36 -6.10
CA PRO A 43 14.37 2.58 -6.08
C PRO A 43 14.83 2.29 -4.64
N SER A 44 15.21 1.05 -4.35
CA SER A 44 15.69 0.61 -3.03
C SER A 44 14.69 0.80 -1.87
N CYS A 45 13.40 0.86 -2.20
CA CYS A 45 12.32 1.01 -1.22
C CYS A 45 11.61 -0.29 -0.86
N SER A 46 11.69 -1.30 -1.72
CA SER A 46 11.24 -2.67 -1.46
C SER A 46 12.42 -3.54 -1.01
N ILE A 47 12.13 -4.70 -0.39
CA ILE A 47 13.15 -5.69 -0.03
C ILE A 47 13.77 -6.40 -1.25
N ALA A 48 13.00 -6.53 -2.33
CA ALA A 48 13.39 -7.13 -3.60
C ALA A 48 12.44 -6.66 -4.71
N ASP A 49 12.79 -6.95 -5.96
CA ASP A 49 12.02 -6.52 -7.15
C ASP A 49 10.58 -7.05 -7.15
N GLY A 50 10.36 -8.27 -6.65
CA GLY A 50 9.02 -8.87 -6.56
C GLY A 50 8.08 -8.16 -5.56
N PHE A 51 8.60 -7.29 -4.70
CA PHE A 51 7.83 -6.46 -3.75
C PHE A 51 7.73 -5.00 -4.20
N ALA A 52 8.26 -4.65 -5.38
CA ALA A 52 8.22 -3.29 -5.90
C ALA A 52 6.77 -2.90 -6.24
N VAL A 53 6.39 -1.70 -5.80
CA VAL A 53 5.07 -1.12 -6.05
C VAL A 53 5.20 0.06 -7.00
N THR A 54 4.40 0.05 -8.05
CA THR A 54 4.21 1.21 -8.93
C THR A 54 2.98 1.96 -8.48
N CYS A 55 3.10 3.27 -8.23
CA CYS A 55 1.95 4.14 -8.02
C CYS A 55 1.54 4.73 -9.38
N ASN A 56 0.35 4.39 -9.86
CA ASN A 56 -0.13 4.85 -11.14
C ASN A 56 -1.00 6.10 -10.96
N ASP A 57 -0.43 7.25 -11.32
CA ASP A 57 -1.07 8.57 -11.25
C ASP A 57 -2.08 8.84 -12.36
N SER A 58 -2.26 7.92 -13.31
CA SER A 58 -3.31 8.04 -14.36
C SER A 58 -4.72 7.85 -13.78
N PHE A 59 -4.84 7.34 -12.56
CA PHE A 59 -6.10 7.20 -11.83
C PHE A 59 -6.29 8.35 -10.84
N ASN A 60 -7.55 8.62 -10.47
CA ASN A 60 -7.87 9.61 -9.44
C ASN A 60 -8.80 8.98 -8.38
N PRO A 61 -8.32 8.72 -7.14
CA PRO A 61 -6.93 8.91 -6.68
C PRO A 61 -5.95 7.92 -7.34
N PRO A 62 -4.62 8.17 -7.27
CA PRO A 62 -3.59 7.25 -7.76
C PRO A 62 -3.73 5.86 -7.16
N LYS A 63 -3.42 4.84 -7.97
CA LYS A 63 -3.60 3.43 -7.60
C LYS A 63 -2.28 2.67 -7.51
N PRO A 64 -2.02 1.91 -6.42
CA PRO A 64 -0.84 1.07 -6.30
C PRO A 64 -0.98 -0.26 -7.04
N PHE A 65 0.10 -0.73 -7.67
CA PHE A 65 0.17 -2.04 -8.33
C PHE A 65 1.46 -2.77 -7.95
N ILE A 66 1.37 -4.08 -7.69
CA ILE A 66 2.57 -4.93 -7.57
C ILE A 66 3.18 -5.08 -8.97
N ASN A 67 4.40 -4.56 -9.15
CA ASN A 67 4.99 -4.37 -10.47
C ASN A 67 5.19 -5.69 -11.24
N SER A 68 5.54 -6.77 -10.54
CA SER A 68 5.84 -8.08 -11.11
C SER A 68 4.62 -8.83 -11.69
N ILE A 69 3.42 -8.57 -11.17
CA ILE A 69 2.18 -9.26 -11.56
C ILE A 69 1.05 -8.32 -12.00
N ASN A 70 1.31 -7.01 -11.99
CA ASN A 70 0.38 -5.97 -12.40
C ASN A 70 -1.01 -6.05 -11.73
N LEU A 71 -1.05 -6.49 -10.47
CA LEU A 71 -2.30 -6.53 -9.68
C LEU A 71 -2.41 -5.29 -8.80
N GLU A 72 -3.59 -4.67 -8.82
CA GLU A 72 -3.93 -3.51 -7.97
C GLU A 72 -3.90 -3.94 -6.50
N VAL A 73 -3.21 -3.15 -5.66
CA VAL A 73 -3.26 -3.33 -4.22
C VAL A 73 -4.50 -2.62 -3.68
N LEU A 74 -5.39 -3.38 -3.05
CA LEU A 74 -6.66 -2.88 -2.53
C LEU A 74 -6.57 -2.45 -1.07
N HIS A 75 -5.81 -3.20 -0.29
CA HIS A 75 -5.59 -2.96 1.14
C HIS A 75 -4.28 -3.58 1.58
N ASN A 76 -3.70 -3.03 2.64
CA ASN A 76 -2.67 -3.66 3.42
C ASN A 76 -3.20 -4.01 4.82
N SER A 77 -2.70 -5.10 5.38
CA SER A 77 -2.88 -5.43 6.79
C SER A 77 -1.65 -4.95 7.56
N LEU A 78 -1.85 -4.50 8.80
CA LEU A 78 -0.76 -4.20 9.74
C LEU A 78 0.11 -5.42 10.03
N ASN A 79 -0.36 -6.63 9.69
CA ASN A 79 0.35 -7.88 9.87
C ASN A 79 1.33 -8.21 8.71
N GLY A 80 1.56 -7.27 7.79
CA GLY A 80 2.49 -7.45 6.67
C GLY A 80 1.90 -8.19 5.46
N ASN A 81 0.58 -8.33 5.39
CA ASN A 81 -0.12 -8.89 4.23
C ASN A 81 -0.61 -7.78 3.29
N VAL A 82 -0.66 -8.08 2.01
CA VAL A 82 -1.23 -7.20 0.98
C VAL A 82 -2.37 -7.94 0.28
N GLN A 83 -3.50 -7.27 0.15
CA GLN A 83 -4.66 -7.76 -0.59
C GLN A 83 -4.66 -7.15 -1.99
N VAL A 84 -4.79 -8.00 -3.00
CA VAL A 84 -4.75 -7.61 -4.40
C VAL A 84 -6.06 -7.90 -5.13
N ASN A 85 -6.34 -7.14 -6.18
CA ASN A 85 -7.48 -7.36 -7.06
C ASN A 85 -7.18 -8.48 -8.08
N ASN A 86 -7.40 -9.73 -7.68
CA ASN A 86 -7.15 -10.89 -8.54
C ASN A 86 -8.31 -11.11 -9.54
N PRO A 87 -8.03 -11.26 -10.85
CA PRO A 87 -9.07 -11.49 -11.84
C PRO A 87 -9.76 -12.86 -11.66
N VAL A 88 -11.05 -12.92 -12.01
CA VAL A 88 -11.77 -14.19 -12.14
C VAL A 88 -11.46 -14.78 -13.51
N ILE A 89 -10.84 -15.95 -13.52
CA ILE A 89 -10.43 -16.66 -14.74
C ILE A 89 -11.53 -17.63 -15.13
N THR A 90 -11.98 -17.53 -16.37
CA THR A 90 -12.95 -18.47 -16.95
C THR A 90 -12.28 -19.23 -18.08
N SER A 91 -12.46 -20.54 -18.12
CA SER A 91 -12.00 -21.41 -19.21
C SER A 91 -13.19 -22.08 -19.90
N ASN A 92 -13.08 -22.28 -21.21
CA ASN A 92 -14.05 -23.04 -22.01
C ASN A 92 -15.49 -22.51 -21.91
N CYS A 93 -15.64 -21.18 -21.84
CA CYS A 93 -16.95 -20.52 -21.84
C CYS A 93 -17.34 -20.17 -23.27
N SER A 94 -18.48 -20.69 -23.75
CA SER A 94 -18.98 -20.36 -25.10
C SER A 94 -19.16 -18.85 -25.28
N GLY A 95 -18.57 -18.30 -26.34
CA GLY A 95 -18.66 -16.87 -26.66
C GLY A 95 -17.76 -15.95 -25.82
N ARG A 96 -16.81 -16.50 -25.05
CA ARG A 96 -15.80 -15.73 -24.32
C ARG A 96 -14.39 -16.21 -24.64
N ALA A 97 -13.43 -15.30 -24.57
CA ALA A 97 -12.02 -15.67 -24.56
C ALA A 97 -11.68 -16.32 -23.22
N ASP A 98 -10.77 -17.28 -23.24
CA ASP A 98 -10.21 -17.85 -22.02
C ASP A 98 -9.46 -16.75 -21.24
N GLY A 99 -9.61 -16.77 -19.93
CA GLY A 99 -8.90 -15.85 -19.04
C GLY A 99 -7.41 -16.18 -18.99
N GLN A 100 -6.59 -15.18 -18.64
CA GLN A 100 -5.15 -15.35 -18.49
C GLN A 100 -4.77 -15.55 -17.04
N ASP A 101 -3.99 -16.61 -16.78
CA ASP A 101 -3.44 -16.91 -15.47
C ASP A 101 -2.43 -15.86 -15.00
N VAL A 102 -2.46 -15.58 -13.69
CA VAL A 102 -1.46 -14.74 -13.02
C VAL A 102 -0.23 -15.61 -12.72
N ASN A 103 0.92 -15.23 -13.27
CA ASN A 103 2.17 -15.93 -13.00
C ASN A 103 2.79 -15.49 -11.66
N LEU A 104 2.61 -16.29 -10.61
CA LEU A 104 3.18 -16.02 -9.29
C LEU A 104 4.66 -16.40 -9.17
N LEU A 105 5.23 -17.16 -10.12
CA LEU A 105 6.63 -17.63 -10.06
C LEU A 105 7.65 -16.49 -10.17
N VAL A 106 7.23 -15.33 -10.68
CA VAL A 106 8.06 -14.10 -10.72
C VAL A 106 7.92 -13.27 -9.45
N THR A 107 7.22 -13.81 -8.45
CA THR A 107 6.97 -13.16 -7.16
C THR A 107 7.50 -14.03 -6.02
N PRO A 108 7.70 -13.45 -4.83
CA PRO A 108 8.08 -14.19 -3.64
C PRO A 108 6.88 -14.79 -2.89
N PHE A 109 5.68 -14.79 -3.50
CA PHE A 109 4.41 -15.26 -2.93
C PHE A 109 3.98 -16.60 -3.51
#